data_AF-A0A2R7SXU9-F1
#
_entry.id   AF-A0A2R7SXU9-F1
#
_cell.length_a   1.000
_cell.length_b   1.000
_cell.length_c   1.000
_cell.angle_alpha   90.00
_cell.angle_beta   90.00
_cell.angle_gamma   90.00
#
_symmetry.space_group_name_H-M   'P 1'
#
loop_
_entity.id
_entity.type
_entity.pdbx_description
1 polymer ?
#
loop_
_entity_poly.entity_id
_entity_poly.type
_entity_poly.pdbx_seq_one_letter_code
_entity_poly.pdbx_strand_id
1 'polypeptide(L)'
;MRRTPPVVVQLEPQPAVQATVSLVALLAAGGLAAWACSHWAAAWPSWVLLPALAWWAWHAAAVLPRRLRWDGQAWWLAEPGRDAELAVQMAVLIDLDGWLLLHARPAGRWLPLSRRQQAAHWTALRATLFSAPPGVLPP
;
A
#
# COMPACT_ATOMS: atom_id res chain seq x y z
N MET A 1 26.51 20.93 -3.79
CA MET A 1 25.55 19.90 -3.33
C MET A 1 24.17 20.23 -3.87
N ARG A 2 23.63 19.45 -4.81
CA ARG A 2 22.28 19.69 -5.35
C ARG A 2 21.26 19.18 -4.31
N ARG A 3 20.46 20.07 -3.72
CA ARG A 3 19.32 19.67 -2.88
C ARG A 3 18.26 19.07 -3.79
N THR A 4 17.79 17.87 -3.48
CA THR A 4 16.60 17.29 -4.13
C THR A 4 15.40 18.18 -3.83
N PRO A 5 14.56 18.51 -4.84
CA PRO A 5 13.40 19.37 -4.62
C PRO A 5 12.43 18.74 -3.61
N PRO A 6 11.65 19.55 -2.88
CA PRO A 6 10.63 19.01 -1.99
C PRO A 6 9.61 18.22 -2.83
N VAL A 7 9.36 16.97 -2.42
CA VAL A 7 8.41 16.08 -3.09
C VAL A 7 7.29 15.78 -2.11
N VAL A 8 6.06 16.08 -2.49
CA VAL A 8 4.86 15.73 -1.72
C VAL A 8 4.05 14.75 -2.55
N VAL A 9 3.76 13.59 -1.97
CA VAL A 9 3.02 12.49 -2.59
C VAL A 9 1.85 12.14 -1.69
N GLN A 10 0.67 12.01 -2.29
CA GLN A 10 -0.52 11.52 -1.61
C GLN A 10 -0.69 10.03 -1.93
N LEU A 11 -0.73 9.22 -0.88
CA LEU A 11 -1.13 7.82 -1.02
C LEU A 11 -2.64 7.78 -1.06
N GLU A 12 -3.17 7.17 -2.11
CA GLU A 12 -4.59 6.95 -2.30
C GLU A 12 -4.88 5.44 -2.40
N PRO A 13 -6.13 5.01 -2.15
CA PRO A 13 -6.54 3.64 -2.41
C PRO A 13 -6.18 3.21 -3.84
N GLN A 14 -5.55 2.04 -3.97
CA GLN A 14 -5.16 1.49 -5.27
C GLN A 14 -6.13 0.36 -5.65
N PRO A 15 -7.07 0.60 -6.58
CA PRO A 15 -8.11 -0.39 -6.90
C PRO A 15 -7.54 -1.68 -7.47
N ALA A 16 -6.38 -1.62 -8.14
CA ALA A 16 -5.69 -2.82 -8.65
C ALA A 16 -5.21 -3.73 -7.50
N VAL A 17 -4.69 -3.17 -6.41
CA VAL A 17 -4.28 -3.93 -5.23
C VAL A 17 -5.51 -4.51 -4.53
N GLN A 18 -6.56 -3.71 -4.35
CA GLN A 18 -7.82 -4.16 -3.76
C GLN A 18 -8.46 -5.31 -4.57
N ALA A 19 -8.49 -5.18 -5.90
CA ALA A 19 -8.98 -6.23 -6.79
C ALA A 19 -8.16 -7.51 -6.65
N THR A 20 -6.83 -7.39 -6.59
CA THR A 20 -5.92 -8.55 -6.43
C THR A 20 -6.15 -9.25 -5.11
N VAL A 21 -6.19 -8.52 -3.99
CA VAL A 21 -6.45 -9.08 -2.66
C VAL A 21 -7.83 -9.72 -2.59
N SER A 22 -8.86 -9.07 -3.16
CA SER A 22 -10.23 -9.60 -3.20
C SER A 22 -10.32 -10.87 -4.04
N LEU A 23 -9.63 -10.92 -5.17
CA LEU A 23 -9.57 -12.11 -6.03
C LEU A 23 -8.89 -13.27 -5.32
N VAL A 24 -7.74 -13.03 -4.67
CA VAL A 24 -7.03 -14.07 -3.90
C VAL A 24 -7.92 -14.60 -2.77
N ALA A 25 -8.60 -13.71 -2.03
CA ALA A 25 -9.53 -14.12 -0.99
C ALA A 25 -10.72 -14.94 -1.54
N LEU A 26 -11.29 -14.52 -2.67
CA LEU A 26 -12.37 -15.23 -3.35
C LEU A 26 -11.93 -16.63 -3.81
N LEU A 27 -10.75 -16.75 -4.42
CA LEU A 27 -10.22 -18.04 -4.87
C LEU A 27 -9.93 -18.99 -3.70
N ALA A 28 -9.35 -18.48 -2.62
CA ALA A 28 -9.09 -19.27 -1.42
C ALA A 28 -10.39 -19.76 -0.76
N ALA A 29 -11.36 -18.86 -0.57
CA ALA A 29 -12.66 -19.18 0.01
C ALA A 29 -13.48 -20.10 -0.91
N GLY A 30 -13.44 -19.87 -2.23
CA GLY A 30 -14.12 -20.70 -3.23
C GLY A 30 -13.55 -22.12 -3.27
N GLY A 31 -12.22 -22.26 -3.19
CA GLY A 31 -11.57 -23.57 -3.06
C GLY A 31 -12.01 -24.31 -1.80
N LEU A 32 -12.10 -23.61 -0.67
CA LEU A 32 -12.58 -24.19 0.59
C LEU A 32 -14.08 -24.59 0.51
N ALA A 33 -14.92 -23.75 -0.10
CA ALA A 33 -16.34 -24.04 -0.31
C ALA A 33 -16.55 -25.25 -1.23
N ALA A 34 -15.78 -25.32 -2.33
CA ALA A 34 -15.81 -26.47 -3.24
C ALA A 34 -15.39 -27.76 -2.54
N TRP A 35 -14.31 -27.72 -1.76
CA TRP A 35 -13.87 -28.85 -0.94
C TRP A 35 -14.92 -29.26 0.10
N ALA A 36 -15.56 -28.31 0.78
CA ALA A 36 -16.60 -28.62 1.76
C ALA A 36 -17.83 -29.26 1.10
N CYS A 37 -18.26 -28.76 -0.06
CA CYS A 37 -19.37 -29.32 -0.82
C CYS A 37 -19.08 -30.74 -1.33
N SER A 38 -17.82 -31.07 -1.62
CA SER A 38 -17.46 -32.42 -2.06
C SER A 38 -17.52 -33.46 -0.94
N HIS A 39 -17.48 -33.03 0.33
CA HIS A 39 -17.55 -33.92 1.51
C HIS A 39 -18.92 -33.89 2.19
N TRP A 40 -19.61 -32.74 2.19
CA TRP A 40 -20.86 -32.53 2.89
C TRP A 40 -21.88 -31.80 2.00
N ALA A 41 -22.97 -32.48 1.64
CA ALA A 41 -24.04 -31.90 0.84
C ALA A 41 -24.67 -30.65 1.48
N ALA A 42 -24.68 -30.58 2.82
CA ALA A 42 -25.19 -29.43 3.57
C ALA A 42 -24.30 -28.17 3.50
N ALA A 43 -23.10 -28.24 2.90
CA ALA A 43 -22.16 -27.12 2.82
C ALA A 43 -22.44 -26.15 1.66
N TRP A 44 -23.39 -26.46 0.77
CA TRP A 44 -23.74 -25.59 -0.37
C TRP A 44 -24.05 -24.12 -0.03
N PRO A 45 -24.59 -23.75 1.17
CA PRO A 45 -24.83 -22.34 1.48
C PRO A 45 -23.55 -21.51 1.59
N SER A 46 -22.38 -22.15 1.77
CA SER A 46 -21.08 -21.46 1.82
C SER A 46 -20.78 -20.63 0.57
N TRP A 47 -21.31 -21.01 -0.59
CA TRP A 47 -21.19 -20.25 -1.84
C TRP A 47 -21.81 -18.84 -1.73
N VAL A 48 -22.85 -18.67 -0.91
CA VAL A 48 -23.52 -17.38 -0.69
C VAL A 48 -22.62 -16.40 0.08
N LEU A 49 -21.62 -16.90 0.82
CA LEU A 49 -20.70 -16.07 1.60
C LEU A 49 -19.58 -15.46 0.74
N LEU A 50 -19.31 -16.01 -0.45
CA LEU A 50 -18.24 -15.53 -1.34
C LEU A 50 -18.36 -14.04 -1.73
N PRO A 51 -19.52 -13.52 -2.18
CA PRO A 51 -19.63 -12.10 -2.50
C PRO A 51 -19.41 -11.21 -1.27
N ALA A 52 -19.89 -11.62 -0.09
CA ALA A 52 -19.67 -10.89 1.15
C ALA A 52 -18.18 -10.87 1.54
N LEU A 53 -17.47 -11.99 1.36
CA LEU A 53 -16.02 -12.08 1.59
C LEU A 53 -15.22 -11.23 0.61
N ALA A 54 -15.58 -11.23 -0.67
CA ALA A 54 -14.93 -10.39 -1.68
C ALA A 54 -15.15 -8.89 -1.38
N TRP A 55 -16.38 -8.50 -1.04
CA TRP A 55 -16.70 -7.14 -0.60
C TRP A 55 -15.89 -6.76 0.64
N TRP A 56 -15.84 -7.62 1.65
CA TRP A 56 -15.08 -7.36 2.87
C TRP A 56 -13.59 -7.23 2.59
N ALA A 57 -13.01 -8.13 1.78
CA ALA A 57 -11.60 -8.08 1.38
C ALA A 57 -11.26 -6.79 0.62
N TRP A 58 -12.16 -6.32 -0.26
CA TRP A 58 -11.98 -5.06 -0.98
C TRP A 58 -11.84 -3.86 -0.05
N HIS A 59 -12.69 -3.79 0.97
CA HIS A 59 -12.68 -2.71 1.96
C HIS A 59 -11.51 -2.84 2.93
N ALA A 60 -11.18 -4.07 3.36
CA ALA A 60 -10.04 -4.33 4.22
C ALA A 60 -8.70 -4.01 3.53
N ALA A 61 -8.61 -4.19 2.22
CA ALA A 61 -7.44 -3.85 1.40
C ALA A 61 -7.35 -2.35 1.05
N ALA A 62 -8.37 -1.55 1.39
CA ALA A 62 -8.35 -0.12 1.12
C ALA A 62 -7.28 0.58 1.96
N VAL A 63 -6.27 1.15 1.30
CA VAL A 63 -5.24 1.94 1.97
C VAL A 63 -5.82 3.30 2.33
N LEU A 64 -5.86 3.63 3.62
CA LEU A 64 -6.23 4.97 4.08
C LEU A 64 -5.30 6.04 3.47
N PRO A 65 -5.85 7.21 3.09
CA PRO A 65 -5.08 8.26 2.48
C PRO A 65 -4.02 8.78 3.45
N ARG A 66 -2.78 8.91 2.96
CA ARG A 66 -1.62 9.35 3.74
C ARG A 66 -0.80 10.34 2.91
N ARG A 67 -0.14 11.29 3.57
CA ARG A 67 0.77 12.22 2.88
C ARG A 67 2.20 11.85 3.19
N LEU A 68 2.98 11.55 2.15
CA LEU A 68 4.42 11.36 2.24
C LEU A 68 5.11 12.60 1.68
N ARG A 69 5.97 13.23 2.46
CA ARG A 69 6.68 14.45 2.10
C ARG A 69 8.18 14.28 2.30
N TRP A 70 8.96 14.67 1.31
CA TRP A 70 10.41 14.88 1.43
C TRP A 70 10.66 16.38 1.57
N ASP A 71 11.40 16.78 2.59
CA ASP A 71 11.75 18.19 2.86
C ASP A 71 13.14 18.60 2.35
N GLY A 72 13.88 17.68 1.72
CA GLY A 72 15.27 17.87 1.32
C GLY A 72 16.28 17.15 2.23
N GLN A 73 15.86 16.70 3.42
CA GLN A 73 16.70 16.03 4.41
C GLN A 73 16.09 14.73 4.96
N ALA A 74 14.79 14.71 5.24
CA ALA A 74 14.07 13.60 5.83
C ALA A 74 12.73 13.34 5.16
N TRP A 75 12.25 12.10 5.27
CA TRP A 75 10.88 11.75 4.90
C TRP A 75 9.95 11.97 6.09
N TRP A 76 8.81 12.59 5.80
CA TRP A 76 7.75 12.89 6.75
C TRP A 76 6.47 12.20 6.30
N LEU A 77 5.82 11.47 7.19
CA LEU A 77 4.58 10.75 6.95
C LEU A 77 3.47 11.33 7.81
N ALA A 78 2.43 11.89 7.17
CA ALA A 78 1.20 12.27 7.86
C ALA A 78 0.24 11.07 7.87
N GLU A 79 -0.20 10.68 9.08
CA GLU A 79 -1.21 9.65 9.26
C GLU A 79 -2.63 10.25 9.18
N PRO A 80 -3.61 9.49 8.67
CA PRO A 80 -5.00 9.94 8.64
C PRO A 80 -5.51 10.20 10.06
N GLY A 81 -6.08 11.39 10.29
CA GLY A 81 -6.63 11.77 11.60
C GLY A 81 -5.59 12.22 12.63
N ARG A 82 -4.32 12.41 12.23
CA ARG A 82 -3.29 13.04 13.07
C ARG A 82 -2.74 14.28 12.39
N ASP A 83 -2.67 15.38 13.12
CA ASP A 83 -2.08 16.63 12.62
C ASP A 83 -0.53 16.58 12.61
N ALA A 84 0.06 15.70 13.41
CA ALA A 84 1.51 15.54 13.51
C ALA A 84 2.06 14.67 12.36
N GLU A 85 3.07 15.20 11.66
CA GLU A 85 3.88 14.41 10.73
C GLU A 85 4.97 13.63 11.49
N LEU A 86 5.17 12.36 11.12
CA LEU A 86 6.20 11.51 11.69
C LEU A 86 7.40 11.43 10.77
N ALA A 87 8.59 11.73 11.29
CA ALA A 87 9.83 11.48 10.58
C ALA A 87 10.02 9.96 10.41
N VAL A 88 10.28 9.53 9.18
CA VAL A 88 10.38 8.13 8.79
C VAL A 88 11.56 7.91 7.85
N GLN A 89 12.08 6.69 7.84
CA GLN A 89 12.98 6.18 6.82
C GLN A 89 12.17 5.36 5.82
N MET A 90 12.36 5.64 4.53
CA MET A 90 11.77 4.86 3.44
C MET A 90 12.75 3.78 2.99
N ALA A 91 12.29 2.53 3.00
CA ALA A 91 12.97 1.43 2.32
C ALA A 91 12.14 0.99 1.12
N VAL A 92 12.75 0.94 -0.07
CA VAL A 92 12.12 0.36 -1.26
C VAL A 92 12.26 -1.16 -1.16
N LEU A 93 11.14 -1.88 -1.09
CA LEU A 93 11.16 -3.35 -1.10
C LEU A 93 10.93 -3.93 -2.49
N ILE A 94 10.03 -3.35 -3.26
CA ILE A 94 9.68 -3.83 -4.60
C ILE A 94 9.64 -2.63 -5.53
N ASP A 95 10.29 -2.76 -6.69
CA ASP A 95 10.22 -1.80 -7.79
C ASP A 95 9.82 -2.53 -9.08
N LEU A 96 8.65 -2.18 -9.61
CA LEU A 96 8.08 -2.69 -10.86
C LEU A 96 7.94 -1.56 -11.90
N ASP A 97 8.84 -0.58 -11.89
CA ASP A 97 8.91 0.61 -12.76
C ASP A 97 7.73 1.59 -12.66
N GLY A 98 6.51 1.11 -12.87
CA GLY A 98 5.26 1.85 -12.71
C GLY A 98 4.61 1.70 -11.35
N TRP A 99 5.17 0.85 -10.48
CA TRP A 99 4.65 0.58 -9.14
C TRP A 99 5.80 0.31 -8.16
N LEU A 100 5.66 0.81 -6.93
CA LEU A 100 6.65 0.67 -5.86
C LEU A 100 5.96 0.18 -4.59
N LEU A 101 6.62 -0.72 -3.86
CA LEU A 101 6.27 -1.02 -2.47
C LEU A 101 7.32 -0.45 -1.54
N LEU A 102 6.92 0.52 -0.74
CA LEU A 102 7.79 1.12 0.27
C LEU A 102 7.44 0.61 1.67
N HIS A 103 8.45 0.55 2.53
CA HIS A 103 8.30 0.29 3.95
C HIS A 103 8.77 1.52 4.75
N ALA A 104 7.87 2.06 5.57
CA ALA A 104 8.14 3.20 6.43
C ALA A 104 8.56 2.74 7.83
N ARG A 105 9.79 3.07 8.24
CA ARG A 105 10.30 2.83 9.60
C ARG A 105 10.49 4.15 10.35
N PRO A 106 10.20 4.25 11.65
CA PRO A 106 9.74 3.18 12.55
C PRO A 106 8.23 2.92 12.49
N ALA A 107 7.47 3.64 11.66
CA ALA A 107 6.01 3.55 11.62
C ALA A 107 5.43 2.14 11.29
N GLY A 108 6.24 1.23 10.74
CA GLY A 108 5.85 -0.14 10.40
C GLY A 108 4.77 -0.17 9.33
N ARG A 109 4.80 0.78 8.39
CA ARG A 109 3.76 0.93 7.36
C ARG A 109 4.24 0.47 6.00
N TRP A 110 3.39 -0.29 5.33
CA TRP A 110 3.52 -0.63 3.91
C TRP A 110 2.82 0.41 3.06
N LEU A 111 3.55 0.99 2.13
CA LEU A 111 3.13 2.15 1.35
C LEU A 111 3.25 1.79 -0.14
N PRO A 112 2.19 1.23 -0.76
CA PRO A 112 2.19 1.03 -2.20
C PRO A 112 2.07 2.39 -2.89
N LEU A 113 2.83 2.60 -3.96
CA LEU A 113 2.79 3.79 -4.80
C LEU A 113 2.68 3.40 -6.27
N SER A 114 1.87 4.13 -7.02
CA SER A 114 1.70 3.89 -8.45
C SER A 114 2.05 5.13 -9.27
N ARG A 115 2.70 4.93 -10.42
CA ARG A 115 2.99 5.99 -11.38
C ARG A 115 1.72 6.67 -11.88
N ARG A 116 0.62 5.93 -12.01
CA ARG A 116 -0.67 6.46 -12.48
C ARG A 116 -1.22 7.53 -11.54
N GLN A 117 -1.10 7.34 -10.22
CA GLN A 117 -1.56 8.30 -9.22
C GLN A 117 -0.57 9.47 -9.03
N GLN A 118 0.71 9.25 -9.32
CA GLN A 118 1.79 10.21 -9.02
C GLN A 118 2.57 10.64 -10.26
N ALA A 119 1.91 10.69 -11.42
CA ALA A 119 2.58 10.84 -12.71
C ALA A 119 3.50 12.06 -12.79
N ALA A 120 3.06 13.21 -12.27
CA ALA A 120 3.82 14.46 -12.28
C ALA A 120 5.10 14.40 -11.43
N HIS A 121 5.09 13.62 -10.34
CA HIS A 121 6.19 13.56 -9.38
C HIS A 121 6.96 12.24 -9.44
N TRP A 122 6.58 11.29 -10.29
CA TRP A 122 7.09 9.91 -10.27
C TRP A 122 8.61 9.82 -10.42
N THR A 123 9.16 10.50 -11.42
CA THR A 123 10.61 10.48 -11.68
C THR A 123 11.39 11.16 -10.56
N ALA A 124 10.89 12.30 -10.06
CA ALA A 124 11.50 13.02 -8.95
C ALA A 124 11.44 12.20 -7.66
N LEU A 125 10.32 11.53 -7.40
CA LEU A 125 10.12 10.63 -6.27
C LEU A 125 11.12 9.47 -6.32
N ARG A 126 11.21 8.73 -7.44
CA ARG A 126 12.16 7.63 -7.59
C ARG A 126 13.60 8.09 -7.40
N ALA A 127 13.98 9.17 -8.08
CA ALA A 127 15.31 9.75 -7.91
C ALA A 127 15.58 10.10 -6.45
N THR A 128 14.61 10.67 -5.74
CA THR A 128 14.74 11.01 -4.31
C THR A 128 14.83 9.75 -3.44
N LEU A 129 14.03 8.71 -3.70
CA LEU A 129 14.09 7.45 -2.93
C LEU A 129 15.45 6.75 -3.05
N PHE A 130 16.08 6.78 -4.23
CA PHE A 130 17.38 6.15 -4.46
C PHE A 130 18.59 7.05 -4.13
N SER A 131 18.41 8.37 -4.07
CA SER A 131 19.48 9.32 -3.72
C SER A 131 19.43 9.82 -2.28
N ALA A 132 18.28 9.70 -1.60
CA ALA A 132 18.15 10.07 -0.21
C ALA A 132 19.09 9.20 0.63
N PRO A 133 19.90 9.81 1.52
CA PRO A 133 20.66 9.03 2.48
C PRO A 133 19.71 8.18 3.32
N PRO A 134 20.12 6.98 3.77
CA PRO A 134 19.40 6.28 4.83
C PRO A 134 19.44 7.18 6.07
N GLY A 135 18.38 7.95 6.27
CA GLY A 135 18.35 9.03 7.25
C GLY A 135 18.53 8.45 8.65
N VAL A 136 19.51 8.95 9.40
CA VAL A 136 19.58 8.70 10.85
C VAL A 136 18.32 9.32 11.45
N LEU A 137 17.44 8.51 12.05
CA LEU A 137 16.27 9.04 12.74
C LEU A 137 16.77 9.95 13.86
N PRO A 138 16.33 11.22 13.93
CA PRO A 138 16.61 12.02 15.11
C PRO A 138 16.00 11.32 16.35
N PRO A 139 16.68 11.37 17.51
CA PRO A 139 16.27 10.68 18.74
C PRO A 139 14.90 11.16 19.26
#